data_AF-A0A940FSX0-F1
#
_entry.id   AF-A0A940FSX0-F1
#
_cell.length_a   1.000
_cell.length_b   1.000
_cell.length_c   1.000
_cell.angle_alpha   90.00
_cell.angle_beta   90.00
_cell.angle_gamma   90.00
#
_symmetry.space_group_name_H-M   'P 1'
#
loop_
_entity.id
_entity.type
_entity.pdbx_description
1 polymer ?
#
loop_
_entity_poly.entity_id
_entity_poly.type
_entity_poly.pdbx_seq_one_letter_code
_entity_poly.pdbx_strand_id
1 'polypeptide(L)'
;MFRHMMTAALAGSALAAIGSTALFAQSTTMAATAPGKPAYGSYGFDTSGMDKSVAPGDNFYQYANGTWAKNTPIPADKSNYGMFTVLDDLSKSRTKDILDQAKGDPNSKIGNAYAAYLDLKTVEAKGLSPIKPWLAEIKAVKTKAAYAAIVAKAMRSGVATPFNGYVGQDDKAPDTYIFSMSQGGLG
;
A
#
# COMPACT_ATOMS: atom_id res chain seq x y z
N MET A 1 18.32 -35.57 -41.49
CA MET A 1 19.44 -35.84 -42.42
C MET A 1 18.98 -35.52 -43.82
N PHE A 2 19.05 -34.25 -44.26
CA PHE A 2 19.33 -33.83 -45.64
C PHE A 2 19.54 -32.31 -45.65
N ARG A 3 20.66 -31.94 -46.26
CA ARG A 3 21.32 -30.62 -46.36
C ARG A 3 20.51 -29.68 -47.26
N HIS A 4 20.39 -28.41 -46.85
CA HIS A 4 21.07 -27.22 -47.45
C HIS A 4 20.83 -26.99 -48.95
N MET A 5 20.25 -25.82 -49.25
CA MET A 5 20.36 -24.98 -50.45
C MET A 5 19.45 -23.76 -50.15
N MET A 6 19.80 -22.48 -50.21
CA MET A 6 20.60 -21.74 -51.18
C MET A 6 21.25 -20.50 -50.56
N THR A 7 22.45 -20.22 -51.05
CA THR A 7 23.17 -18.94 -51.12
C THR A 7 22.33 -17.77 -51.66
N ALA A 8 22.51 -16.58 -51.08
CA ALA A 8 22.58 -15.31 -51.82
C ALA A 8 23.35 -14.28 -50.98
N ALA A 9 24.58 -13.99 -51.39
CA ALA A 9 25.34 -12.82 -50.95
C ALA A 9 25.13 -11.71 -51.98
N LEU A 10 24.75 -10.51 -51.56
CA LEU A 10 25.07 -9.28 -52.29
C LEU A 10 25.28 -8.12 -51.30
N ALA A 11 26.31 -7.35 -51.62
CA ALA A 11 26.98 -6.36 -50.79
C ALA A 11 26.27 -4.98 -50.76
N GLY A 12 26.69 -4.13 -49.81
CA GLY A 12 26.94 -2.71 -50.12
C GLY A 12 26.17 -1.64 -49.34
N SER A 13 26.77 -1.21 -48.24
CA SER A 13 27.03 0.22 -47.89
C SER A 13 25.92 1.13 -47.35
N ALA A 14 26.05 1.37 -46.03
CA ALA A 14 26.11 2.66 -45.32
C ALA A 14 24.87 3.58 -45.28
N LEU A 15 24.31 3.74 -44.07
CA LEU A 15 23.81 5.04 -43.60
C LEU A 15 23.91 5.17 -42.06
N ALA A 16 24.72 6.14 -41.63
CA ALA A 16 24.67 6.96 -40.42
C ALA A 16 24.43 6.30 -39.03
N ALA A 17 25.52 6.16 -38.28
CA ALA A 17 25.51 6.13 -36.82
C ALA A 17 25.21 7.53 -36.26
N ILE A 18 24.11 7.70 -35.51
CA ILE A 18 23.93 8.81 -34.57
C ILE A 18 23.38 8.25 -33.25
N GLY A 19 24.31 8.11 -32.30
CA GLY A 19 24.14 8.31 -30.86
C GLY A 19 22.89 7.73 -30.18
N SER A 20 22.91 6.44 -29.85
CA SER A 20 22.12 5.95 -28.72
C SER A 20 22.69 6.53 -27.42
N THR A 21 22.12 7.63 -26.93
CA THR A 21 22.28 8.00 -25.52
C THR A 21 21.55 6.96 -24.70
N ALA A 22 22.29 5.93 -24.30
CA ALA A 22 21.86 5.00 -23.27
C ALA A 22 21.57 5.81 -22.01
N LEU A 23 20.29 5.98 -21.69
CA LEU A 23 19.83 6.29 -20.35
C LEU A 23 20.37 5.18 -19.46
N PHE A 24 21.46 5.47 -18.74
CA PHE A 24 21.93 4.63 -17.66
C PHE A 24 20.78 4.47 -16.67
N ALA A 25 20.11 3.32 -16.71
CA ALA A 25 19.34 2.85 -15.59
C ALA A 25 20.30 2.76 -14.41
N GLN A 26 20.19 3.70 -13.47
CA GLN A 26 20.84 3.57 -12.17
C GLN A 26 20.18 2.38 -11.49
N SER A 27 20.76 1.20 -11.70
CA SER A 27 20.55 0.04 -10.86
C SER A 27 21.11 0.40 -9.48
N THR A 28 20.29 1.01 -8.62
CA THR A 28 20.58 1.04 -7.20
C THR A 28 20.50 -0.42 -6.73
N THR A 29 21.65 -1.09 -6.73
CA THR A 29 21.83 -2.35 -6.02
C THR A 29 21.60 -2.05 -4.55
N MET A 30 20.37 -2.28 -4.10
CA MET A 30 20.04 -2.28 -2.69
C MET A 30 20.89 -3.40 -2.09
N ALA A 31 21.94 -3.04 -1.37
CA ALA A 31 22.82 -3.99 -0.72
C ALA A 31 21.95 -4.93 0.12
N ALA A 32 21.98 -6.22 -0.18
CA ALA A 32 21.26 -7.22 0.58
C ALA A 32 21.81 -7.18 2.01
N THR A 33 21.02 -6.62 2.94
CA THR A 33 21.30 -6.68 4.36
C THR A 33 21.51 -8.14 4.74
N ALA A 34 22.66 -8.45 5.34
CA ALA A 34 22.94 -9.78 5.87
C ALA A 34 21.75 -10.26 6.73
N PRO A 35 21.36 -11.56 6.68
CA PRO A 35 20.22 -12.05 7.43
C PRO A 35 20.44 -11.74 8.91
N GLY A 36 19.59 -10.86 9.45
CA GLY A 36 19.63 -10.50 10.86
C GLY A 36 19.40 -11.75 11.73
N LYS A 37 19.93 -11.74 12.96
CA LYS A 37 19.62 -12.77 13.94
C LYS A 37 18.10 -12.87 14.14
N PRO A 38 17.55 -14.06 14.43
CA PRO A 38 16.13 -14.20 14.71
C PRO A 38 15.71 -13.26 15.84
N ALA A 39 14.58 -12.59 15.67
CA ALA A 39 14.05 -11.68 16.70
C ALA A 39 13.62 -12.43 17.96
N TYR A 40 13.24 -13.71 17.83
CA TYR A 40 12.75 -14.55 18.92
C TYR A 40 13.60 -15.80 19.08
N GLY A 41 14.36 -15.87 20.17
CA GLY A 41 15.21 -17.02 20.51
C GLY A 41 16.21 -17.38 19.42
N SER A 42 16.70 -18.62 19.45
CA SER A 42 17.69 -19.13 18.49
C SER A 42 17.07 -19.63 17.18
N TYR A 43 15.78 -19.99 17.21
CA TYR A 43 15.08 -20.67 16.10
C TYR A 43 13.91 -19.85 15.53
N GLY A 44 13.69 -18.63 16.00
CA GLY A 44 12.59 -17.78 15.54
C GLY A 44 11.25 -18.03 16.25
N PHE A 45 11.26 -18.65 17.43
CA PHE A 45 10.07 -18.93 18.22
C PHE A 45 10.20 -18.43 19.66
N ASP A 46 9.16 -17.77 20.16
CA ASP A 46 9.11 -17.23 21.52
C ASP A 46 8.65 -18.29 22.52
N THR A 47 9.61 -19.04 23.07
CA THR A 47 9.32 -20.00 24.15
C THR A 47 8.95 -19.36 25.49
N SER A 48 9.23 -18.06 25.67
CA SER A 48 8.92 -17.33 26.91
C SER A 48 7.45 -16.88 26.97
N GLY A 49 6.83 -16.68 25.81
CA GLY A 49 5.40 -16.39 25.68
C GLY A 49 4.48 -17.58 25.91
N MET A 50 5.02 -18.80 25.96
CA MET A 50 4.25 -20.03 26.19
C MET A 50 3.77 -20.15 27.63
N ASP A 51 2.63 -20.82 27.83
CA ASP A 51 2.17 -21.29 29.13
C ASP A 51 2.24 -22.83 29.17
N LYS A 52 3.37 -23.36 29.64
CA LYS A 52 3.64 -24.81 29.69
C LYS A 52 2.87 -25.53 30.81
N SER A 53 2.06 -24.82 31.59
CA SER A 53 1.16 -25.46 32.57
C SER A 53 -0.06 -26.09 31.91
N VAL A 54 -0.40 -25.66 30.69
CA VAL A 54 -1.51 -26.20 29.90
C VAL A 54 -0.99 -27.24 28.93
N ALA A 55 -1.61 -28.43 28.89
CA ALA A 55 -1.23 -29.43 27.91
C ALA A 55 -1.59 -28.96 26.49
N PRO A 56 -0.71 -29.15 25.48
CA PRO A 56 -0.95 -28.68 24.11
C PRO A 56 -2.19 -29.30 23.45
N GLY A 57 -2.60 -30.51 23.89
CA GLY A 57 -3.79 -31.19 23.40
C GLY A 57 -5.11 -30.62 23.93
N ASP A 58 -5.09 -29.94 25.08
CA ASP A 58 -6.30 -29.41 25.71
C ASP A 58 -6.64 -28.01 25.17
N ASN A 59 -5.62 -27.15 25.07
CA ASN A 59 -5.76 -25.82 24.47
C ASN A 59 -4.41 -25.34 23.92
N PHE A 60 -4.20 -25.57 22.63
CA PHE A 60 -2.96 -25.21 21.98
C PHE A 60 -2.69 -23.70 21.96
N TYR A 61 -3.73 -22.86 21.87
CA TYR A 61 -3.56 -21.40 21.91
C TYR A 61 -3.00 -20.95 23.26
N GLN A 62 -3.58 -21.44 24.37
CA GLN A 62 -3.11 -21.11 25.71
C GLN A 62 -1.71 -21.68 25.95
N TYR A 63 -1.44 -22.92 25.54
CA TYR A 63 -0.08 -23.50 25.63
C TYR A 63 0.96 -22.64 24.89
N ALA A 64 0.67 -22.25 23.65
CA ALA A 64 1.63 -21.54 22.82
C ALA A 64 1.77 -20.04 23.16
N ASN A 65 0.69 -19.38 23.61
CA ASN A 65 0.62 -17.92 23.74
C ASN A 65 0.20 -17.41 25.12
N GLY A 66 -0.12 -18.30 26.07
CA GLY A 66 -0.83 -17.94 27.30
C GLY A 66 -0.12 -16.91 28.18
N THR A 67 1.20 -17.02 28.32
CA THR A 67 2.00 -16.03 29.07
C THR A 67 2.05 -14.69 28.33
N TRP A 68 2.21 -14.71 27.01
CA TRP A 68 2.20 -13.49 26.19
C TRP A 68 0.86 -12.77 26.26
N ALA A 69 -0.25 -13.51 26.09
CA ALA A 69 -1.60 -12.95 26.12
C ALA A 69 -1.95 -12.35 27.49
N LYS A 70 -1.48 -12.97 28.58
CA LYS A 70 -1.66 -12.44 29.94
C LYS A 70 -0.90 -11.13 30.17
N ASN A 71 0.31 -11.02 29.62
CA ASN A 71 1.23 -9.92 29.90
C ASN A 71 1.16 -8.78 28.88
N THR A 72 0.42 -8.96 27.78
CA THR A 72 0.34 -7.98 26.70
C THR A 72 -1.06 -7.39 26.63
N PRO A 73 -1.37 -6.34 27.43
CA PRO A 73 -2.64 -5.65 27.31
C PRO A 73 -2.76 -4.97 25.95
N ILE A 74 -3.98 -4.87 25.44
CA ILE A 74 -4.27 -4.13 24.21
C ILE A 74 -4.05 -2.63 24.49
N PRO A 75 -3.17 -1.94 23.74
CA PRO A 75 -2.98 -0.50 23.87
C PRO A 75 -4.30 0.28 23.67
N ALA A 76 -4.48 1.40 24.39
CA ALA A 76 -5.74 2.15 24.40
C ALA A 76 -6.14 2.75 23.04
N ASP A 77 -5.18 2.91 22.13
CA ASP A 77 -5.37 3.39 20.76
C ASP A 77 -5.67 2.27 19.75
N LYS A 78 -5.78 1.02 20.21
CA LYS A 78 -5.96 -0.17 19.34
C LYS A 78 -7.18 -0.99 19.76
N SER A 79 -7.89 -1.53 18.78
CA SER A 79 -9.03 -2.44 19.01
C SER A 79 -8.62 -3.89 19.27
N ASN A 80 -7.40 -4.25 18.87
CA ASN A 80 -6.80 -5.58 19.02
C ASN A 80 -5.27 -5.46 19.06
N TYR A 81 -4.60 -6.47 19.61
CA TYR A 81 -3.15 -6.52 19.62
C TYR A 81 -2.64 -7.96 19.54
N GLY A 82 -1.75 -8.20 18.59
CA GLY A 82 -1.18 -9.51 18.27
C GLY A 82 0.17 -9.37 17.56
N MET A 83 0.76 -10.50 17.17
CA MET A 83 2.06 -10.49 16.48
C MET A 83 2.06 -9.64 15.19
N PHE A 84 0.97 -9.67 14.41
CA PHE A 84 0.85 -8.82 13.21
C PHE A 84 0.79 -7.34 13.56
N THR A 85 0.18 -6.96 14.67
CA THR A 85 0.14 -5.58 15.15
C THR A 85 1.52 -5.10 15.59
N VAL A 86 2.30 -5.96 16.26
CA VAL A 86 3.70 -5.67 16.64
C VAL A 86 4.55 -5.42 15.38
N LEU A 87 4.39 -6.25 14.35
CA LEU A 87 5.10 -6.08 13.08
C LEU A 87 4.66 -4.81 12.32
N ASP A 88 3.37 -4.49 12.34
CA ASP A 88 2.83 -3.27 11.78
C ASP A 88 3.39 -2.02 12.49
N ASP A 89 3.42 -2.01 13.83
CA ASP A 89 3.99 -0.91 14.62
C ASP A 89 5.49 -0.70 14.31
N LEU A 90 6.26 -1.78 14.22
CA LEU A 90 7.67 -1.71 13.81
C LEU A 90 7.83 -1.15 12.38
N SER A 91 6.98 -1.59 11.46
CA SER A 91 7.01 -1.14 10.07
C SER A 91 6.60 0.33 9.94
N LYS A 92 5.60 0.77 10.70
CA LYS A 92 5.17 2.17 10.81
C LYS A 92 6.28 3.05 11.38
N SER A 93 6.98 2.60 12.44
CA SER A 93 8.13 3.32 12.99
C SER A 93 9.22 3.53 11.95
N ARG A 94 9.60 2.47 11.22
CA ARG A 94 10.64 2.57 10.17
C ARG A 94 10.19 3.45 8.99
N THR A 95 8.93 3.33 8.60
CA THR A 95 8.34 4.18 7.55
C THR A 95 8.34 5.64 7.97
N LYS A 96 8.01 5.92 9.24
CA LYS A 96 8.10 7.25 9.82
C LYS A 96 9.51 7.81 9.72
N ASP A 97 10.54 7.04 10.08
CA ASP A 97 11.94 7.49 9.98
C ASP A 97 12.33 7.88 8.54
N ILE A 98 11.86 7.12 7.55
CA ILE A 98 12.06 7.43 6.12
C ILE A 98 11.33 8.73 5.74
N LEU A 99 10.09 8.90 6.18
CA LEU A 99 9.28 10.08 5.89
C LEU A 99 9.83 11.34 6.57
N ASP A 100 10.37 11.21 7.79
CA ASP A 100 11.03 12.30 8.52
C ASP A 100 12.28 12.78 7.77
N GLN A 101 13.06 11.86 7.19
CA GLN A 101 14.20 12.22 6.33
C GLN A 101 13.72 12.89 5.03
N ALA A 102 12.61 12.43 4.46
CA ALA A 102 12.07 12.94 3.21
C ALA A 102 11.39 14.31 3.34
N LYS A 103 10.87 14.67 4.52
CA LYS A 103 10.15 15.94 4.81
C LYS A 103 10.97 17.20 4.52
N GLY A 104 12.31 17.11 4.53
CA GLY A 104 13.20 18.24 4.28
C GLY A 104 13.44 18.58 2.81
N ASP A 105 13.05 17.71 1.87
CA ASP A 105 13.23 17.92 0.44
C ASP A 105 11.94 18.47 -0.21
N PRO A 106 11.94 19.73 -0.70
CA PRO A 106 10.79 20.32 -1.37
C PRO A 106 10.32 19.55 -2.62
N ASN A 107 11.20 18.74 -3.24
CA ASN A 107 10.85 17.93 -4.41
C ASN A 107 10.27 16.56 -4.02
N SER A 108 10.32 16.18 -2.74
CA SER A 108 9.79 14.92 -2.24
C SER A 108 8.28 14.99 -2.07
N LYS A 109 7.54 14.35 -2.96
CA LYS A 109 6.06 14.26 -2.87
C LYS A 109 5.61 13.59 -1.57
N ILE A 110 6.30 12.54 -1.13
CA ILE A 110 5.96 11.82 0.10
C ILE A 110 6.32 12.64 1.35
N GLY A 111 7.44 13.38 1.31
CA GLY A 111 7.86 14.28 2.38
C GLY A 111 6.88 15.44 2.54
N ASN A 112 6.49 16.08 1.44
CA ASN A 112 5.52 17.17 1.42
C ASN A 112 4.14 16.72 1.92
N ALA A 113 3.66 15.55 1.49
CA ALA A 113 2.39 15.00 1.97
C ALA A 113 2.43 14.70 3.48
N TYR A 114 3.53 14.10 3.96
CA TYR A 114 3.72 13.81 5.38
C TYR A 114 3.82 15.09 6.22
N ALA A 115 4.57 16.10 5.76
CA ALA A 115 4.68 17.39 6.42
C ALA A 115 3.33 18.11 6.50
N ALA A 116 2.53 18.07 5.42
CA ALA A 116 1.19 18.65 5.39
C ALA A 116 0.22 17.94 6.35
N TYR A 117 0.35 16.62 6.52
CA TYR A 117 -0.45 15.84 7.47
C TYR A 117 -0.11 16.19 8.93
N LEU A 118 1.16 16.45 9.24
CA LEU A 118 1.61 16.79 10.59
C LEU A 118 1.38 18.25 11.00
N ASP A 119 1.09 19.16 10.07
CA ASP A 119 0.87 20.58 10.37
C ASP A 119 -0.53 20.84 10.95
N LEU A 120 -0.71 20.42 12.20
CA LEU A 120 -1.95 20.61 12.95
C LEU A 120 -2.34 22.08 13.06
N LYS A 121 -1.37 23.01 13.18
CA LYS A 121 -1.68 24.44 13.29
C LYS A 121 -2.43 24.94 12.04
N THR A 122 -1.95 24.57 10.85
CA THR A 122 -2.60 24.96 9.60
C THR A 122 -3.94 24.24 9.41
N VAL A 123 -4.02 22.95 9.79
CA VAL A 123 -5.28 22.18 9.73
C VAL A 123 -6.35 22.82 10.61
N GLU A 124 -6.04 23.09 11.88
CA GLU A 124 -6.96 23.72 12.84
C GLU A 124 -7.36 25.13 12.41
N ALA A 125 -6.41 25.93 11.90
CA ALA A 125 -6.70 27.28 11.41
C ALA A 125 -7.65 27.29 10.21
N LYS A 126 -7.58 26.28 9.33
CA LYS A 126 -8.49 26.15 8.18
C LYS A 126 -9.88 25.68 8.60
N GLY A 127 -9.98 24.88 9.67
CA GLY A 127 -11.22 24.30 10.17
C GLY A 127 -12.03 23.65 9.05
N LEU A 128 -13.34 23.94 9.00
CA LEU A 128 -14.25 23.39 7.99
C LEU A 128 -14.19 24.10 6.63
N SER A 129 -13.36 25.12 6.45
CA SER A 129 -13.35 25.91 5.22
C SER A 129 -13.13 25.08 3.94
N PRO A 130 -12.21 24.08 3.91
CA PRO A 130 -11.97 23.27 2.72
C PRO A 130 -13.17 22.40 2.28
N ILE A 131 -14.05 21.98 3.21
CA ILE A 131 -15.20 21.11 2.88
C ILE A 131 -16.45 21.89 2.48
N LYS A 132 -16.53 23.19 2.79
CA LYS A 132 -17.71 24.04 2.51
C LYS A 132 -18.18 24.01 1.04
N PRO A 133 -17.30 24.09 0.02
CA PRO A 133 -17.73 24.03 -1.38
C PRO A 133 -18.46 22.72 -1.72
N TRP A 134 -17.94 21.57 -1.25
CA TRP A 134 -18.59 20.28 -1.44
C TRP A 134 -19.97 20.21 -0.77
N LEU A 135 -20.09 20.72 0.46
CA LEU A 135 -21.38 20.76 1.15
C LEU A 135 -22.40 21.66 0.43
N ALA A 136 -21.94 22.75 -0.18
CA ALA A 136 -22.80 23.62 -0.98
C ALA A 136 -23.29 22.92 -2.26
N GLU A 137 -22.41 22.21 -2.97
CA GLU A 137 -22.78 21.40 -4.13
C GLU A 137 -23.81 20.32 -3.78
N ILE A 138 -23.60 19.60 -2.67
CA ILE A 138 -24.54 18.56 -2.19
C ILE A 138 -25.92 19.18 -1.90
N LYS A 139 -25.97 20.33 -1.21
CA LYS A 139 -27.24 21.01 -0.89
C LYS A 139 -28.01 21.49 -2.14
N ALA A 140 -27.28 21.79 -3.21
CA ALA A 140 -27.85 22.24 -4.48
C ALA A 140 -28.46 21.10 -5.32
N VAL A 141 -28.21 19.83 -4.97
CA VAL A 141 -28.78 18.68 -5.69
C VAL A 141 -30.30 18.61 -5.47
N LYS A 142 -31.07 18.76 -6.55
CA LYS A 142 -32.55 18.69 -6.54
C LYS A 142 -33.13 17.62 -7.47
N THR A 143 -32.30 16.99 -8.29
CA THR A 143 -32.76 16.03 -9.32
C THR A 143 -31.93 14.76 -9.28
N LYS A 144 -32.49 13.65 -9.78
CA LYS A 144 -31.78 12.37 -9.92
C LYS A 144 -30.54 12.50 -10.81
N ALA A 145 -30.62 13.32 -11.87
CA ALA A 145 -29.48 13.59 -12.74
C ALA A 145 -28.35 14.35 -12.02
N ALA A 146 -28.70 15.39 -11.24
CA ALA A 146 -27.73 16.11 -10.43
C ALA A 146 -27.11 15.21 -9.34
N TYR A 147 -27.90 14.30 -8.77
CA TYR A 147 -27.41 13.30 -7.82
C TYR A 147 -26.40 12.35 -8.48
N ALA A 148 -26.72 11.79 -9.65
CA ALA A 148 -25.78 10.93 -10.39
C ALA A 148 -24.47 11.67 -10.73
N ALA A 149 -24.55 12.94 -11.12
CA ALA A 149 -23.38 13.76 -11.43
C ALA A 149 -22.48 14.00 -10.21
N ILE A 150 -23.07 14.33 -9.05
CA ILE A 150 -22.27 14.56 -7.84
C ILE A 150 -21.66 13.27 -7.30
N VAL A 151 -22.38 12.14 -7.39
CA VAL A 151 -21.84 10.81 -7.02
C VAL A 151 -20.65 10.47 -7.91
N ALA A 152 -20.74 10.66 -9.22
CA ALA A 152 -19.61 10.42 -10.13
C ALA A 152 -18.40 11.33 -9.81
N LYS A 153 -18.63 12.60 -9.44
CA LYS A 153 -17.58 13.52 -9.00
C LYS A 153 -16.94 13.06 -7.68
N ALA A 154 -17.75 12.62 -6.73
CA ALA A 154 -17.33 12.11 -5.42
C ALA A 154 -16.47 10.84 -5.57
N MET A 155 -16.92 9.88 -6.40
CA MET A 155 -16.16 8.65 -6.71
C MET A 155 -14.75 8.97 -7.25
N ARG A 156 -14.64 9.92 -8.19
CA ARG A 156 -13.32 10.35 -8.72
C ARG A 156 -12.42 11.02 -7.69
N SER A 157 -13.01 11.55 -6.62
CA SER A 157 -12.29 12.19 -5.52
C SER A 157 -12.03 11.23 -4.35
N GLY A 158 -12.29 9.93 -4.52
CA GLY A 158 -12.09 8.91 -3.50
C GLY A 158 -13.11 8.93 -2.35
N VAL A 159 -14.22 9.64 -2.52
CA VAL A 159 -15.30 9.68 -1.52
C VAL A 159 -16.17 8.43 -1.69
N ALA A 160 -16.42 7.72 -0.60
CA ALA A 160 -17.30 6.55 -0.59
C ALA A 160 -18.71 6.93 -1.05
N THR A 161 -19.32 6.10 -1.90
CA THR A 161 -20.68 6.29 -2.41
C THR A 161 -21.45 4.96 -2.36
N PRO A 162 -22.77 4.92 -2.64
CA PRO A 162 -23.54 3.68 -2.68
C PRO A 162 -23.06 2.62 -3.67
N PHE A 163 -22.13 2.97 -4.56
CA PHE A 163 -21.51 2.06 -5.50
C PHE A 163 -19.98 2.22 -5.45
N ASN A 164 -19.29 1.10 -5.65
CA ASN A 164 -17.85 1.07 -5.86
C ASN A 164 -17.57 0.65 -7.30
N GLY A 165 -16.45 1.11 -7.83
CA GLY A 165 -15.99 0.77 -9.17
C GLY A 165 -14.49 0.48 -9.18
N TYR A 166 -14.08 -0.56 -9.88
CA TYR A 166 -12.68 -0.91 -10.05
C TYR A 166 -12.44 -1.49 -11.45
N VAL A 167 -11.27 -1.22 -12.02
CA VAL A 167 -10.83 -1.84 -13.28
C VAL A 167 -9.88 -2.98 -12.94
N GLY A 168 -10.33 -4.21 -13.18
CA GLY A 168 -9.60 -5.43 -12.89
C GLY A 168 -9.63 -6.39 -14.07
N GLN A 169 -8.99 -7.54 -13.91
CA GLN A 169 -9.10 -8.63 -14.89
C GLN A 169 -10.54 -9.14 -14.94
N ASP A 170 -10.99 -9.53 -16.13
CA ASP A 170 -12.28 -10.21 -16.31
C ASP A 170 -12.15 -11.67 -15.87
N ASP A 171 -12.99 -12.11 -14.93
CA ASP A 171 -13.04 -13.49 -14.44
C ASP A 171 -13.26 -14.52 -15.58
N LYS A 172 -13.90 -14.11 -16.68
CA LYS A 172 -14.16 -14.95 -17.86
C LYS A 172 -13.10 -14.79 -18.97
N ALA A 173 -12.27 -13.75 -18.90
CA ALA A 173 -11.24 -13.43 -19.89
C ALA A 173 -10.05 -12.73 -19.21
N PRO A 174 -9.17 -13.47 -18.50
CA PRO A 174 -8.18 -12.90 -17.59
C PRO A 174 -7.11 -12.01 -18.26
N ASP A 175 -6.95 -12.12 -19.58
CA ASP A 175 -6.08 -11.26 -20.39
C ASP A 175 -6.74 -9.92 -20.76
N THR A 176 -7.99 -9.69 -20.36
CA THR A 176 -8.76 -8.47 -20.63
C THR A 176 -9.13 -7.78 -19.33
N TYR A 177 -9.11 -6.44 -19.36
CA TYR A 177 -9.61 -5.63 -18.26
C TYR A 177 -11.08 -5.29 -18.46
N ILE A 178 -11.85 -5.34 -17.37
CA ILE A 178 -13.24 -4.91 -17.32
C ILE A 178 -13.43 -3.93 -16.17
N PHE A 179 -14.38 -3.00 -16.34
CA PHE A 179 -14.86 -2.18 -15.23
C PHE A 179 -15.95 -2.95 -14.47
N SER A 180 -15.65 -3.29 -13.22
CA SER A 180 -16.57 -3.96 -12.32
C SER A 180 -17.20 -2.97 -11.35
N MET A 181 -18.50 -3.11 -11.13
CA MET A 181 -19.26 -2.33 -10.16
C MET A 181 -19.81 -3.22 -9.06
N SER A 182 -19.79 -2.73 -7.83
CA SER A 182 -20.37 -3.43 -6.69
C SER A 182 -21.13 -2.47 -5.76
N GLN A 183 -21.99 -3.02 -4.91
CA GLN A 183 -22.66 -2.25 -3.87
C GLN A 183 -21.64 -1.68 -2.87
N GLY A 184 -21.93 -0.48 -2.35
CA GLY A 184 -21.14 0.21 -1.34
C GLY A 184 -22.00 1.10 -0.46
N GLY A 185 -21.37 2.08 0.19
CA GLY A 185 -22.07 3.17 0.89
C GLY A 185 -22.62 2.84 2.28
N LEU A 186 -22.24 1.70 2.86
CA LEU A 186 -22.39 1.46 4.30
C LEU A 186 -21.20 2.06 5.04
N GLY A 187 -21.46 2.64 6.22
CA GLY A 187 -20.48 3.27 7.09
C GLY A 187 -19.96 2.34 8.16
#